data_AF-A0A1I8EG06-F1
#
_entry.id   AF-A0A1I8EG06-F1
#
_cell.length_a   1.000
_cell.length_b   1.000
_cell.length_c   1.000
_cell.angle_alpha   90.00
_cell.angle_beta   90.00
_cell.angle_gamma   90.00
#
_symmetry.space_group_name_H-M   'P 1'
#
loop_
_entity.id
_entity.type
_entity.pdbx_description
1 polymer ?
#
loop_
_entity_poly.entity_id
_entity_poly.type
_entity_poly.pdbx_seq_one_letter_code
_entity_poly.pdbx_strand_id
1 'polypeptide(L)'
;MMLLILDSYLKCLLLIRIVYSTVALLNSAWWLNYAWSYFIYYYINYSLMEYSSFNACLCMGLSAYKSPQCHPDPDSRCPTCRPDMHELAEDLPHSHVSNSRLMCAYSGEPMDDDNEPFMLPNGYVYGANSIEKLLNASDEIVCPRTGEIYPANQLLRVFVL
;
A
#
# COMPACT_ATOMS: atom_id res chain seq x y z
N MET A 1 -6.44 -23.25 24.68
CA MET A 1 -6.86 -22.48 23.48
C MET A 1 -6.28 -23.04 22.18
N MET A 2 -5.03 -23.52 22.14
CA MET A 2 -4.42 -24.14 20.94
C MET A 2 -4.98 -25.52 20.56
N LEU A 3 -5.52 -26.28 21.52
CA LEU A 3 -6.08 -27.62 21.29
C LEU A 3 -7.47 -27.63 20.62
N LEU A 4 -8.25 -26.55 20.73
CA LEU A 4 -9.59 -26.46 20.11
C LEU A 4 -9.54 -26.18 18.60
N ILE A 5 -8.45 -25.57 18.15
CA ILE A 5 -8.21 -25.24 16.73
C ILE A 5 -7.83 -26.51 15.95
N LEU A 6 -7.02 -27.39 16.55
CA LEU A 6 -6.63 -28.67 15.95
C LEU A 6 -7.80 -29.66 15.83
N ASP A 7 -8.70 -29.72 16.82
CA ASP A 7 -9.86 -30.61 16.76
C ASP A 7 -10.92 -30.14 15.73
N SER A 8 -11.00 -28.83 15.49
CA SER A 8 -11.83 -28.24 14.43
C SER A 8 -11.25 -28.47 13.04
N TYR A 9 -9.91 -28.36 12.89
CA TYR A 9 -9.21 -28.66 11.64
C TYR A 9 -9.28 -30.16 11.25
N LEU A 10 -9.16 -31.08 12.22
CA LEU A 10 -9.29 -32.52 11.97
C LEU A 10 -10.72 -32.90 11.54
N LYS A 11 -11.74 -32.26 12.14
CA LYS A 11 -13.15 -32.46 11.74
C LYS A 11 -13.43 -31.92 10.34
N CYS A 12 -12.86 -30.76 9.98
CA CYS A 12 -12.92 -30.25 8.60
C CYS A 12 -12.20 -31.17 7.59
N LEU A 13 -11.01 -31.68 7.92
CA LEU A 13 -10.28 -32.62 7.05
C LEU A 13 -11.01 -33.97 6.90
N LEU A 14 -11.66 -34.47 7.96
CA LEU A 14 -12.50 -35.67 7.90
C LEU A 14 -13.75 -35.45 7.04
N LEU A 15 -14.39 -34.27 7.13
CA LEU A 15 -15.53 -33.91 6.29
C LEU A 15 -15.11 -33.75 4.82
N ILE A 16 -13.97 -33.12 4.54
CA ILE A 16 -13.40 -33.04 3.18
C ILE A 16 -13.13 -34.46 2.66
N ARG A 17 -12.58 -35.37 3.46
CA ARG A 17 -12.28 -36.76 3.04
C ARG A 17 -13.55 -37.60 2.81
N ILE A 18 -14.61 -37.39 3.58
CA ILE A 18 -15.92 -38.05 3.38
C ILE A 18 -16.63 -37.51 2.13
N VAL A 19 -16.54 -36.20 1.88
CA VAL A 19 -17.06 -35.57 0.66
C VAL A 19 -16.29 -36.10 -0.56
N TYR A 20 -14.95 -36.07 -0.55
CA TYR A 20 -14.16 -36.57 -1.69
C TYR A 20 -14.32 -38.07 -1.98
N SER A 21 -14.50 -38.93 -0.96
CA SER A 21 -14.65 -40.37 -1.16
C SER A 21 -16.03 -40.78 -1.72
N THR A 22 -17.04 -39.91 -1.61
CA THR A 22 -18.39 -40.13 -2.18
C THR A 22 -18.61 -39.37 -3.50
N VAL A 23 -17.77 -38.35 -3.78
CA VAL A 23 -17.78 -37.53 -5.01
C VAL A 23 -17.32 -38.28 -6.27
N ALA A 24 -16.74 -39.48 -6.15
CA ALA A 24 -16.36 -40.28 -7.32
C ALA A 24 -17.56 -40.90 -8.09
N LEU A 25 -18.80 -40.83 -7.58
CA LEU A 25 -19.90 -41.63 -8.13
C LEU A 25 -21.07 -40.89 -8.81
N LEU A 26 -21.30 -39.57 -8.64
CA LEU A 26 -22.54 -38.96 -9.15
C LEU A 26 -22.40 -37.49 -9.62
N ASN A 27 -22.44 -37.31 -10.95
CA ASN A 27 -22.84 -36.14 -11.78
C ASN A 27 -22.42 -34.72 -11.32
N SER A 28 -21.51 -34.07 -12.06
CA SER A 28 -20.54 -33.08 -11.56
C SER A 28 -20.99 -31.60 -11.43
N ALA A 29 -22.06 -31.13 -12.07
CA ALA A 29 -22.33 -29.68 -12.14
C ALA A 29 -23.23 -29.12 -11.02
N TRP A 30 -24.18 -29.91 -10.52
CA TRP A 30 -25.16 -29.44 -9.51
C TRP A 30 -24.57 -29.42 -8.10
N TRP A 31 -23.68 -30.36 -7.79
CA TRP A 31 -23.06 -30.48 -6.47
C TRP A 31 -21.98 -29.43 -6.20
N LEU A 32 -21.32 -28.90 -7.25
CA LEU A 32 -20.41 -27.77 -7.10
C LEU A 32 -21.15 -26.54 -6.59
N ASN A 33 -22.32 -26.20 -7.17
CA ASN A 33 -23.12 -25.07 -6.71
C ASN A 33 -23.60 -25.23 -5.26
N TYR A 34 -23.97 -26.44 -4.86
CA TYR A 34 -24.43 -26.70 -3.49
C TYR A 34 -23.29 -26.69 -2.49
N ALA A 35 -22.13 -27.26 -2.85
CA ALA A 35 -20.91 -27.19 -2.05
C ALA A 35 -20.45 -25.74 -1.88
N TRP A 36 -20.44 -24.94 -2.96
CA TRP A 36 -20.13 -23.51 -2.92
C TRP A 36 -21.09 -22.72 -2.00
N SER A 37 -22.40 -22.94 -2.14
CA SER A 37 -23.41 -22.28 -1.30
C SER A 37 -23.24 -22.63 0.19
N TYR A 38 -22.92 -23.90 0.48
CA TYR A 38 -22.67 -24.37 1.85
C TYR A 38 -21.34 -23.82 2.41
N PHE A 39 -20.30 -23.74 1.58
CA PHE A 39 -19.03 -23.10 1.94
C PHE A 39 -19.24 -21.63 2.30
N ILE A 40 -19.95 -20.85 1.47
CA ILE A 40 -20.27 -19.44 1.74
C ILE A 40 -21.04 -19.30 3.06
N TYR A 41 -22.08 -20.12 3.27
CA TYR A 41 -22.87 -20.11 4.50
C TYR A 41 -22.03 -20.38 5.76
N TYR A 42 -21.08 -21.33 5.67
CA TYR A 42 -20.19 -21.65 6.77
C TYR A 42 -19.19 -20.51 7.03
N TYR A 43 -18.58 -19.93 6.00
CA TYR A 43 -17.64 -18.81 6.15
C TYR A 43 -18.30 -17.58 6.77
N ILE A 44 -19.52 -17.22 6.33
CA ILE A 44 -20.28 -16.10 6.89
C ILE A 44 -20.65 -16.34 8.36
N ASN A 45 -21.15 -17.54 8.72
CA ASN A 45 -21.54 -17.83 10.10
C ASN A 45 -20.35 -17.89 11.07
N TYR A 46 -19.19 -18.36 10.61
CA TYR A 46 -17.98 -18.45 11.44
C TYR A 46 -17.05 -17.24 11.31
N SER A 47 -17.46 -16.19 10.60
CA SER A 47 -16.63 -15.00 10.31
C SER A 47 -15.26 -15.37 9.70
N LEU A 48 -15.19 -16.49 8.98
CA LEU A 48 -13.99 -16.88 8.27
C LEU A 48 -13.95 -16.09 6.98
N MET A 49 -12.81 -15.46 6.71
CA MET A 49 -12.60 -14.66 5.51
C MET A 49 -12.40 -15.61 4.33
N GLU A 50 -13.11 -15.39 3.21
CA GLU A 50 -12.95 -16.20 1.99
C GLU A 50 -11.53 -16.11 1.41
N TYR A 51 -10.83 -15.02 1.73
CA TYR A 51 -9.45 -14.76 1.35
C TYR A 51 -8.50 -15.05 2.50
N SER A 52 -7.24 -15.36 2.18
CA SER A 52 -6.20 -15.43 3.22
C SER A 52 -6.10 -14.09 3.94
N SER A 53 -5.83 -14.11 5.25
CA SER A 53 -5.63 -12.89 6.04
C SER A 53 -4.50 -12.02 5.46
N PHE A 54 -3.51 -12.65 4.82
CA PHE A 54 -2.48 -11.96 4.06
C PHE A 54 -3.05 -11.14 2.90
N ASN A 55 -3.91 -11.74 2.06
CA ASN A 55 -4.53 -11.06 0.92
C ASN A 55 -5.36 -9.85 1.37
N ALA A 56 -6.17 -10.02 2.41
CA ALA A 56 -6.99 -8.93 2.94
C ALA A 56 -6.12 -7.78 3.47
N CYS A 57 -5.09 -8.07 4.26
CA CYS A 57 -4.16 -7.04 4.76
C CYS A 57 -3.42 -6.34 3.63
N LEU A 58 -2.97 -7.07 2.61
CA LEU A 58 -2.29 -6.52 1.44
C LEU A 58 -3.21 -5.56 0.67
N CYS A 59 -4.42 -5.99 0.31
CA CYS A 59 -5.40 -5.15 -0.40
C CYS A 59 -5.80 -3.93 0.44
N MET A 60 -6.03 -4.08 1.74
CA MET A 60 -6.33 -2.94 2.62
C MET A 60 -5.17 -1.93 2.63
N GLY A 61 -3.93 -2.41 2.76
CA GLY A 61 -2.74 -1.57 2.68
C GLY A 61 -2.63 -0.83 1.35
N LEU A 62 -2.74 -1.54 0.22
CA LEU A 62 -2.68 -0.93 -1.12
C LEU A 62 -3.80 0.10 -1.32
N SER A 63 -5.02 -0.16 -0.85
CA SER A 63 -6.14 0.77 -0.94
C SER A 63 -5.91 2.06 -0.14
N ALA A 64 -5.20 1.98 1.00
CA ALA A 64 -4.86 3.14 1.81
C ALA A 64 -3.86 4.07 1.10
N TYR A 65 -2.95 3.53 0.27
CA TYR A 65 -1.98 4.29 -0.50
C TYR A 65 -2.47 4.67 -1.90
N LYS A 66 -3.51 4.01 -2.43
CA LYS A 66 -3.99 4.22 -3.80
C LYS A 66 -4.63 5.61 -3.94
N SER A 67 -4.00 6.46 -4.74
CA SER A 67 -4.54 7.76 -5.15
C SER A 67 -4.95 7.76 -6.63
N PRO A 68 -5.78 8.70 -7.10
CA PRO A 68 -6.09 8.86 -8.52
C PRO A 68 -4.87 9.21 -9.40
N GLN A 69 -3.75 9.63 -8.80
CA GLN A 69 -2.52 10.00 -9.50
C GLN A 69 -1.53 8.83 -9.62
N CYS A 70 -1.86 7.67 -9.06
CA CYS A 70 -0.99 6.50 -9.17
C CYS A 70 -0.94 5.98 -10.62
N HIS A 71 0.27 5.81 -11.15
CA HIS A 71 0.54 5.22 -12.46
C HIS A 71 1.62 4.14 -12.32
N PRO A 72 1.67 3.15 -13.22
CA PRO A 72 2.73 2.16 -13.21
C PRO A 72 4.08 2.83 -13.48
N ASP A 73 5.02 2.69 -12.54
CA ASP A 73 6.37 3.22 -12.60
C ASP A 73 7.32 2.29 -11.82
N PRO A 74 8.29 1.65 -12.49
CA PRO A 74 9.23 0.72 -11.84
C PRO A 74 10.15 1.40 -10.82
N ASP A 75 10.45 2.69 -10.98
CA ASP A 75 11.37 3.44 -10.11
C ASP A 75 10.65 4.21 -9.00
N SER A 76 9.32 4.09 -8.94
CA SER A 76 8.52 4.76 -7.92
C SER A 76 8.73 4.14 -6.54
N ARG A 77 8.84 5.02 -5.53
CA ARG A 77 8.84 4.64 -4.11
C ARG A 77 7.44 4.31 -3.59
N CYS A 78 6.39 4.63 -4.35
CA CYS A 78 5.03 4.33 -3.95
C CYS A 78 4.73 2.84 -4.18
N PRO A 79 4.29 2.10 -3.14
CA PRO A 79 4.01 0.67 -3.27
C PRO A 79 2.92 0.39 -4.30
N THR A 80 1.93 1.27 -4.48
CA THR A 80 0.84 1.12 -5.44
C THR A 80 1.24 1.42 -6.90
N CYS A 81 2.35 2.14 -7.11
CA CYS A 81 2.83 2.49 -8.45
C CYS A 81 3.77 1.43 -9.03
N ARG A 82 4.37 0.58 -8.19
CA ARG A 82 5.26 -0.46 -8.69
C ARG A 82 4.45 -1.48 -9.53
N PRO A 83 4.97 -1.95 -10.68
CA PRO A 83 4.21 -2.77 -11.62
C PRO A 83 3.72 -4.10 -11.02
N ASP A 84 4.48 -4.68 -10.08
CA ASP A 84 4.14 -5.91 -9.35
C ASP A 84 2.91 -5.77 -8.43
N MET A 85 2.67 -4.57 -7.92
CA MET A 85 1.57 -4.26 -7.01
C MET A 85 0.45 -3.47 -7.68
N HIS A 86 0.73 -2.76 -8.77
CA HIS A 86 -0.22 -1.91 -9.48
C HIS A 86 -1.38 -2.72 -10.03
N GLU A 87 -1.10 -3.89 -10.62
CA GLU A 87 -2.11 -4.83 -11.13
C GLU A 87 -3.05 -5.30 -10.01
N LEU A 88 -2.50 -5.61 -8.82
CA LEU A 88 -3.30 -5.99 -7.65
C LEU A 88 -4.15 -4.84 -7.10
N ALA A 89 -3.76 -3.60 -7.39
CA ALA A 89 -4.42 -2.41 -6.90
C ALA A 89 -5.45 -1.85 -7.87
N GLU A 90 -5.53 -2.31 -9.12
CA GLU A 90 -6.39 -1.73 -10.17
C GLU A 90 -7.87 -1.69 -9.75
N ASP A 91 -8.38 -2.79 -9.19
CA ASP A 91 -9.77 -2.94 -8.74
C ASP A 91 -10.05 -2.39 -7.33
N LEU A 92 -9.02 -1.93 -6.61
CA LEU A 92 -9.17 -1.44 -5.24
C LEU A 92 -9.76 -0.01 -5.20
N PRO A 93 -10.52 0.34 -4.15
CA PRO A 93 -10.98 1.71 -3.98
C PRO A 93 -9.79 2.67 -3.73
N HIS A 94 -9.97 3.93 -4.14
CA HIS A 94 -9.01 4.99 -3.81
C HIS A 94 -9.14 5.41 -2.34
N SER A 95 -8.02 5.77 -1.72
CA SER A 95 -8.04 6.33 -0.38
C SER A 95 -8.67 7.71 -0.40
N HIS A 96 -9.55 7.95 0.58
CA HIS A 96 -10.13 9.27 0.81
C HIS A 96 -9.29 9.98 1.87
N VAL A 97 -8.16 10.55 1.46
CA VAL A 97 -7.33 11.36 2.35
C VAL A 97 -7.90 12.76 2.40
N SER A 98 -8.39 13.20 3.57
CA SER A 98 -8.96 14.53 3.75
C SER A 98 -7.93 15.65 3.68
N ASN A 99 -6.68 15.38 4.13
CA ASN A 99 -5.60 16.36 4.21
C ASN A 99 -4.32 15.79 3.63
N SER A 100 -3.76 16.43 2.61
CA SER A 100 -2.41 16.11 2.12
C SER A 100 -1.35 16.54 3.15
N ARG A 101 -0.27 15.75 3.25
CA ARG A 101 0.93 16.13 4.00
C ARG A 101 2.09 16.24 3.03
N LEU A 102 2.85 17.33 3.13
CA LEU A 102 4.05 17.52 2.35
C LEU A 102 5.20 16.76 3.01
N MET A 103 5.96 16.01 2.22
CA MET A 103 7.10 15.24 2.69
C MET A 103 8.33 15.66 1.90
N CYS A 104 9.45 15.90 2.58
CA CYS A 104 10.68 16.27 1.92
C CYS A 104 11.26 15.09 1.13
N ALA A 105 11.62 15.32 -0.14
CA ALA A 105 12.12 14.26 -1.02
C ALA A 105 13.51 13.70 -0.62
N TYR A 106 14.28 14.49 0.14
CA TYR A 106 15.64 14.15 0.60
C TYR A 106 15.62 13.53 2.00
N SER A 107 15.15 14.26 3.03
CA SER A 107 15.14 13.74 4.41
C SER A 107 14.03 12.72 4.67
N GLY A 108 12.93 12.75 3.90
CA GLY A 108 11.74 11.97 4.20
C GLY A 108 10.96 12.47 5.42
N GLU A 109 11.32 13.63 5.98
CA GLU A 109 10.61 14.27 7.08
C GLU A 109 9.40 15.07 6.55
N PRO A 110 8.33 15.22 7.35
CA PRO A 110 7.22 16.09 6.99
C PRO A 110 7.69 17.55 6.88
N MET A 111 7.11 18.28 5.93
CA MET A 111 7.27 19.73 5.80
C MET A 111 6.04 20.39 6.41
N ASP A 112 6.24 21.02 7.57
CA ASP A 112 5.23 21.65 8.40
C ASP A 112 5.72 23.03 8.89
N ASP A 113 5.15 23.54 9.98
CA ASP A 113 5.53 24.84 10.55
C ASP A 113 6.95 24.81 11.14
N ASP A 114 7.43 23.65 11.62
CA ASP A 114 8.78 23.49 12.15
C ASP A 114 9.79 23.24 11.02
N ASN A 115 9.37 22.66 9.90
CA ASN A 115 10.20 22.36 8.73
C ASN A 115 9.61 22.98 7.44
N GLU A 116 9.77 24.30 7.32
CA GLU A 116 9.20 25.09 6.22
C GLU A 116 9.72 24.64 4.83
N PRO A 117 8.86 24.59 3.79
CA PRO A 117 9.27 24.21 2.44
C PRO A 117 9.94 25.36 1.66
N PHE A 118 11.11 25.08 1.09
CA PHE A 118 11.87 25.97 0.20
C PHE A 118 12.00 25.38 -1.20
N MET A 119 11.88 26.21 -2.23
CA MET A 119 12.00 25.86 -3.64
C MET A 119 13.32 26.39 -4.22
N LEU A 120 14.04 25.50 -4.89
CA LEU A 120 15.19 25.84 -5.72
C LEU A 120 14.75 26.40 -7.08
N PRO A 121 15.61 27.14 -7.80
CA PRO A 121 15.28 27.69 -9.12
C PRO A 121 14.85 26.66 -10.19
N ASN A 122 15.21 25.39 -10.01
CA ASN A 122 14.78 24.28 -10.87
C ASN A 122 13.36 23.75 -10.57
N GLY A 123 12.69 24.30 -9.55
CA GLY A 123 11.33 23.93 -9.17
C GLY A 123 11.21 22.78 -8.17
N TYR A 124 12.34 22.21 -7.71
CA TYR A 124 12.30 21.20 -6.65
C TYR A 124 12.18 21.83 -5.26
N VAL A 125 11.38 21.19 -4.41
CA VAL A 125 11.07 21.67 -3.05
C VAL A 125 11.71 20.77 -2.00
N TYR A 126 12.36 21.38 -1.02
CA TYR A 126 13.03 20.75 0.11
C TYR A 126 12.68 21.47 1.41
N GLY A 127 12.63 20.76 2.54
CA GLY A 127 12.38 21.39 3.84
C GLY A 127 13.63 22.10 4.37
N ALA A 128 13.45 23.08 5.24
CA ALA A 128 14.51 23.81 5.94
C ALA A 128 15.61 22.89 6.50
N ASN A 129 15.22 21.81 7.19
CA ASN A 129 16.15 20.83 7.76
C ASN A 129 17.03 20.14 6.71
N SER A 130 16.51 19.96 5.49
CA SER A 130 17.28 19.37 4.39
C SER A 130 18.19 20.40 3.72
N ILE A 131 17.73 21.65 3.62
CA ILE A 131 18.52 22.76 3.09
C ILE A 131 19.80 22.97 3.92
N GLU A 132 19.70 22.95 5.25
CA GLU A 132 20.87 23.06 6.14
C GLU A 132 21.89 21.93 5.92
N LYS A 133 21.41 20.71 5.62
CA LYS A 133 22.28 19.55 5.36
C LYS A 133 22.92 19.57 3.97
N LEU A 134 22.28 20.23 3.00
CA LEU A 134 22.75 20.35 1.62
C LEU A 134 23.60 21.59 1.37
N LEU A 135 23.66 22.51 2.35
CA LEU A 135 24.45 23.72 2.29
C LEU A 135 25.95 23.40 2.45
N ASN A 136 26.76 23.84 1.50
CA ASN A 136 28.21 23.76 1.59
C ASN A 136 28.80 24.94 2.35
N ALA A 137 30.10 24.87 2.69
CA ALA A 137 30.84 25.97 3.34
C ALA A 137 30.92 27.27 2.52
N SER A 138 30.47 27.25 1.27
CA SER A 138 30.45 28.39 0.34
C SER A 138 29.05 28.99 0.11
N ASP A 139 28.06 28.69 0.98
CA ASP A 139 26.66 29.15 0.87
C ASP A 139 25.95 28.75 -0.45
N GLU A 140 26.37 27.62 -1.00
CA GLU A 140 25.79 27.01 -2.20
C GLU A 140 25.11 25.69 -1.84
N ILE A 141 24.00 25.41 -2.51
CA ILE A 141 23.20 24.20 -2.34
C ILE A 141 23.30 23.36 -3.60
N VAL A 142 23.62 22.08 -3.40
CA VAL A 142 23.63 21.08 -4.47
C VAL A 142 22.29 20.34 -4.48
N CYS A 143 21.57 20.40 -5.59
CA CYS A 143 20.32 19.66 -5.77
C CYS A 143 20.62 18.14 -5.83
N PRO A 144 20.08 17.30 -4.93
CA PRO A 144 20.38 15.86 -4.92
C PRO A 144 19.77 15.09 -6.09
N ARG A 145 18.83 15.71 -6.84
CA ARG A 145 18.19 15.10 -8.01
C ARG A 145 18.91 15.44 -9.32
N THR A 146 19.27 16.70 -9.51
CA THR A 146 19.87 17.19 -10.77
C THR A 146 21.38 17.37 -10.69
N GLY A 147 21.95 17.47 -9.48
CA GLY A 147 23.36 17.78 -9.27
C GLY A 147 23.71 19.26 -9.53
N GLU A 148 22.72 20.09 -9.85
CA GLU A 148 22.94 21.52 -10.09
C GLU A 148 23.19 22.28 -8.79
N ILE A 149 23.99 23.35 -8.90
CA ILE A 149 24.42 24.16 -7.77
C ILE A 149 23.73 25.51 -7.85
N TYR A 150 23.10 25.92 -6.75
CA TYR A 150 22.42 27.21 -6.63
C TYR A 150 22.87 27.95 -5.37
N PRO A 151 23.05 29.28 -5.44
CA PRO A 151 23.34 30.07 -4.26
C PRO A 151 22.13 30.13 -3.32
N ALA A 152 22.36 30.12 -2.00
CA ALA A 152 21.29 30.12 -1.02
C ALA A 152 20.33 31.32 -1.14
N ASN A 153 20.81 32.47 -1.63
CA ASN A 153 20.01 33.67 -1.84
C ASN A 153 18.93 33.53 -2.94
N GLN A 154 19.00 32.50 -3.78
CA GLN A 154 17.99 32.25 -4.82
C GLN A 154 16.86 31.30 -4.37
N LEU A 155 16.90 30.82 -3.13
CA LEU A 155 15.83 29.98 -2.59
C LEU A 155 14.57 30.80 -2.34
N LEU A 156 13.44 30.24 -2.74
CA LEU A 156 12.13 30.84 -2.51
C LEU A 156 11.38 30.02 -1.47
N ARG A 157 10.89 30.69 -0.41
CA ARG A 157 9.98 30.04 0.53
C ARG A 157 8.63 29.80 -0.16
N VAL A 158 8.12 28.58 -0.04
CA VAL A 158 6.84 28.17 -0.63
C VAL A 158 5.77 28.16 0.45
N PHE A 159 4.57 28.59 0.08
CA PHE A 159 3.37 28.45 0.89
C PHE A 159 2.36 27.62 0.12
N VAL A 160 1.86 26.55 0.73
CA VAL A 160 0.80 25.72 0.17
C VAL A 160 -0.47 26.04 0.94
N LEU A 161 -1.53 26.42 0.21
CA LEU A 161 -2.82 26.85 0.74
C LEU A 161 -3.81 25.69 0.79
#